data_AF-A0A957SZY8-F1
#
_entry.id   AF-A0A957SZY8-F1
#
_cell.length_a   1.000
_cell.length_b   1.000
_cell.length_c   1.000
_cell.angle_alpha   90.00
_cell.angle_beta   90.00
_cell.angle_gamma   90.00
#
_symmetry.space_group_name_H-M   'P 1'
#
loop_
_entity.id
_entity.type
_entity.pdbx_description
1 polymer ?
#
loop_
_entity_poly.entity_id
_entity_poly.type
_entity_poly.pdbx_seq_one_letter_code
_entity_poly.pdbx_strand_id
1 'polypeptide(L)'
;MEQSSSNLSGITLNFLPVQFSTHELSGFFIDYQDKEHLRKLQDDYQGQFLFKRRGNKISAIPLADTQELPNGEAHTFSAQEDWSLFQRILEEGIRSFLQANYPSLIVPKYGPVWMKVKGETHDLIRAALAKHRHALSKLGFLHIYRKYRIVGSHLRMNSQDDPTFGALIKISTSWQINSSITELIANGIDPVGCYIVPLNTQQQGGIGYKTVGCIREVNGDSVRLVDFRESEFVNTNQYTIEASLENVNKCVNAIMGSQSSKITRAIREEVSKLLDAEGQLQRIEKFVEVLREKPISCAHNLTVTIGREILKTDHEQIPCAVLLLEPPKYVLKSRNRPIAGPISSALASQGPYDQDSFKKTTPHIAVITPKQHLGRVDQ
;
A
#
# COMPACT_ATOMS: atom_id res chain seq x y z
N MET A 1 5.06 -46.35 10.42
CA MET A 1 5.72 -45.13 10.94
C MET A 1 4.83 -43.97 10.60
N GLU A 2 4.01 -43.61 11.59
CA GLU A 2 3.11 -42.46 11.57
C GLU A 2 3.93 -41.19 11.31
N GLN A 3 3.71 -40.57 10.15
CA GLN A 3 4.16 -39.22 9.94
C GLN A 3 3.27 -38.32 10.80
N SER A 4 3.89 -37.60 11.72
CA SER A 4 3.27 -36.54 12.48
C SER A 4 2.61 -35.57 11.51
N SER A 5 1.29 -35.69 11.35
CA SER A 5 0.43 -34.63 10.85
C SER A 5 0.57 -33.48 11.84
N SER A 6 1.56 -32.62 11.63
CA SER A 6 1.58 -31.31 12.24
C SER A 6 0.27 -30.64 11.82
N ASN A 7 -0.66 -30.47 12.77
CA ASN A 7 -1.86 -29.68 12.58
C ASN A 7 -1.42 -28.31 12.07
N LEU A 8 -1.53 -28.09 10.76
CA LEU A 8 -1.40 -26.76 10.18
C LEU A 8 -2.64 -26.01 10.64
N SER A 9 -2.47 -25.18 11.66
CA SER A 9 -3.42 -24.13 12.02
C SER A 9 -3.69 -23.29 10.77
N GLY A 10 -4.93 -22.94 10.48
CA GLY A 10 -5.29 -22.22 9.26
C GLY A 10 -4.48 -20.95 9.05
N ILE A 11 -4.09 -20.71 7.80
CA ILE A 11 -3.56 -19.41 7.37
C ILE A 11 -4.70 -18.39 7.47
N THR A 12 -4.45 -17.29 8.17
CA THR A 12 -5.36 -16.14 8.19
C THR A 12 -5.00 -15.20 7.02
N LEU A 13 -5.95 -14.93 6.14
CA LEU A 13 -5.80 -14.03 5.01
C LEU A 13 -6.28 -12.64 5.39
N ASN A 14 -5.66 -11.55 4.94
CA ASN A 14 -6.19 -10.19 5.15
C ASN A 14 -7.43 -9.86 4.27
N PHE A 15 -8.27 -10.88 4.06
CA PHE A 15 -9.49 -10.89 3.28
C PHE A 15 -10.68 -10.93 4.23
N LEU A 16 -11.51 -9.90 4.15
CA LEU A 16 -12.74 -9.80 4.92
C LEU A 16 -13.90 -10.27 4.06
N PRO A 17 -14.48 -11.46 4.30
CA PRO A 17 -15.60 -11.96 3.51
C PRO A 17 -16.79 -11.01 3.58
N VAL A 18 -17.52 -10.90 2.48
CA VAL A 18 -18.75 -10.10 2.44
C VAL A 18 -19.87 -10.88 1.78
N GLN A 19 -21.10 -10.58 2.19
CA GLN A 19 -22.31 -11.13 1.61
C GLN A 19 -23.13 -10.00 0.99
N PHE A 20 -23.38 -10.09 -0.31
CA PHE A 20 -24.34 -9.24 -0.99
C PHE A 20 -25.76 -9.69 -0.65
N SER A 21 -26.69 -8.74 -0.56
CA SER A 21 -28.12 -8.99 -0.33
C SER A 21 -28.83 -9.62 -1.54
N THR A 22 -28.27 -9.47 -2.74
CA THR A 22 -28.71 -10.11 -3.98
C THR A 22 -27.50 -10.44 -4.85
N HIS A 23 -27.64 -11.47 -5.69
CA HIS A 23 -26.63 -11.86 -6.67
C HIS A 23 -26.86 -11.25 -8.06
N GLU A 24 -28.01 -10.60 -8.26
CA GLU A 24 -28.35 -9.93 -9.50
C GLU A 24 -28.66 -8.47 -9.26
N LEU A 25 -28.27 -7.62 -10.22
CA LEU A 25 -28.50 -6.19 -10.15
C LEU A 25 -28.84 -5.61 -11.52
N SER A 26 -29.90 -4.81 -11.57
CA SER A 26 -30.27 -4.07 -12.78
C SER A 26 -29.38 -2.85 -12.98
N GLY A 27 -29.01 -2.60 -14.23
CA GLY A 27 -28.28 -1.41 -14.64
C GLY A 27 -28.35 -1.23 -16.15
N PHE A 28 -27.36 -0.54 -16.71
CA PHE A 28 -27.33 -0.22 -18.14
C PHE A 28 -25.98 -0.52 -18.78
N PHE A 29 -26.01 -0.79 -20.08
CA PHE A 29 -24.83 -0.72 -20.95
C PHE A 29 -24.87 0.54 -21.82
N ILE A 30 -23.70 1.16 -21.97
CA ILE A 30 -23.44 2.22 -22.94
C ILE A 30 -22.23 1.83 -23.78
N ASP A 31 -22.20 2.18 -25.06
CA ASP A 31 -21.02 1.96 -25.89
C ASP A 31 -19.83 2.83 -25.46
N TYR A 32 -18.67 2.20 -25.32
CA TYR A 32 -17.43 2.88 -25.03
C TYR A 32 -16.86 3.50 -26.32
N GLN A 33 -16.71 4.83 -26.32
CA GLN A 33 -16.11 5.57 -27.42
C GLN A 33 -14.62 5.80 -27.14
N ASP A 34 -14.32 6.55 -26.08
CA ASP A 34 -12.96 6.83 -25.64
C ASP A 34 -12.89 7.16 -24.14
N LYS A 35 -11.70 7.53 -23.67
CA LYS A 35 -11.43 7.85 -22.26
C LYS A 35 -12.09 9.17 -21.83
N GLU A 36 -12.22 10.14 -22.73
CA GLU A 36 -12.83 11.44 -22.42
C GLU A 36 -14.34 11.28 -22.25
N HIS A 37 -14.98 10.48 -23.11
CA HIS A 37 -16.39 10.11 -23.00
C HIS A 37 -16.69 9.43 -21.65
N LEU A 38 -15.91 8.42 -21.25
CA LEU A 38 -16.10 7.77 -19.94
C LEU A 38 -15.93 8.75 -18.78
N ARG A 39 -14.93 9.64 -18.87
CA ARG A 39 -14.68 10.64 -17.82
C ARG A 39 -15.84 11.63 -17.73
N LYS A 40 -16.34 12.10 -18.87
CA LYS A 40 -17.50 12.97 -18.96
C LYS A 40 -18.73 12.32 -18.33
N LEU A 41 -19.02 11.05 -18.64
CA LEU A 41 -20.11 10.31 -17.99
C LEU A 41 -19.95 10.25 -16.46
N GLN A 42 -18.73 9.98 -15.98
CA GLN A 42 -18.45 9.94 -14.54
C GLN A 42 -18.62 11.30 -13.85
N ASP A 43 -18.26 12.38 -14.53
CA ASP A 43 -18.39 13.75 -14.04
C ASP A 43 -19.86 14.22 -14.09
N ASP A 44 -20.58 13.98 -15.19
CA ASP A 44 -21.98 14.40 -15.41
C ASP A 44 -22.97 13.68 -14.47
N TYR A 45 -22.73 12.40 -14.18
CA TYR A 45 -23.60 11.55 -13.36
C TYR A 45 -22.98 11.19 -12.01
N GLN A 46 -22.10 12.05 -11.50
CA GLN A 46 -21.40 11.83 -10.24
C GLN A 46 -22.37 11.55 -9.08
N GLY A 47 -22.15 10.46 -8.36
CA GLY A 47 -22.97 10.06 -7.21
C GLY A 47 -24.32 9.44 -7.56
N GLN A 48 -24.70 9.42 -8.84
CA GLN A 48 -25.92 8.78 -9.33
C GLN A 48 -25.63 7.39 -9.91
N PHE A 49 -24.55 7.28 -10.68
CA PHE A 49 -24.15 6.03 -11.32
C PHE A 49 -22.69 5.68 -11.05
N LEU A 50 -22.43 4.39 -10.90
CA LEU A 50 -21.10 3.81 -10.94
C LEU A 50 -20.81 3.30 -12.36
N PHE A 51 -19.84 3.93 -13.03
CA PHE A 51 -19.43 3.52 -14.38
C PHE A 51 -18.18 2.64 -14.34
N LYS A 52 -18.22 1.55 -15.10
CA LYS A 52 -17.07 0.66 -15.31
C LYS A 52 -16.95 0.23 -16.77
N ARG A 53 -15.81 0.51 -17.40
CA ARG A 53 -15.48 0.01 -18.74
C ARG A 53 -15.26 -1.50 -18.73
N ARG A 54 -15.80 -2.17 -19.73
CA ARG A 54 -15.62 -3.59 -20.05
C ARG A 54 -15.50 -3.76 -21.57
N GLY A 55 -14.27 -3.91 -22.06
CA GLY A 55 -14.01 -3.99 -23.49
C GLY A 55 -14.46 -2.71 -24.22
N ASN A 56 -15.45 -2.86 -25.10
CA ASN A 56 -16.10 -1.82 -25.90
C ASN A 56 -17.43 -1.32 -25.29
N LYS A 57 -17.82 -1.78 -24.10
CA LYS A 57 -19.01 -1.29 -23.38
C LYS A 57 -18.62 -0.66 -22.03
N ILE A 58 -19.54 0.13 -21.48
CA ILE A 58 -19.50 0.72 -20.15
C ILE A 58 -20.72 0.20 -19.40
N SER A 59 -20.51 -0.50 -18.30
CA SER A 59 -21.57 -0.83 -17.34
C SER A 59 -21.84 0.40 -16.48
N ALA A 60 -23.11 0.77 -16.32
CA ALA A 60 -23.57 1.84 -15.46
C ALA A 60 -24.55 1.29 -14.43
N ILE A 61 -24.18 1.41 -13.16
CA ILE A 61 -24.95 0.87 -12.04
C ILE A 61 -25.55 2.00 -11.22
N PRO A 62 -26.89 2.07 -11.04
CA PRO A 62 -27.52 3.11 -10.25
C PRO A 62 -27.15 2.96 -8.77
N LEU A 63 -26.72 4.06 -8.14
CA LEU A 63 -26.33 4.10 -6.73
C LEU A 63 -27.51 4.41 -5.79
N ALA A 64 -28.53 5.06 -6.31
CA ALA A 64 -29.78 5.40 -5.63
C ALA A 64 -30.96 5.21 -6.58
N ASP A 65 -32.18 5.41 -6.10
CA ASP A 65 -33.40 5.48 -6.92
C ASP A 65 -33.22 6.63 -7.92
N THR A 66 -32.75 6.30 -9.12
CA THR A 66 -32.36 7.25 -10.15
C THR A 66 -33.05 6.89 -11.45
N GLN A 67 -33.41 7.91 -12.22
CA GLN A 67 -34.10 7.78 -13.49
C GLN A 67 -33.22 7.12 -14.57
N GLU A 68 -33.87 6.75 -15.67
CA GLU A 68 -33.28 6.20 -16.88
C GLU A 68 -32.00 6.91 -17.30
N LEU A 69 -30.99 6.13 -17.68
CA LEU A 69 -29.76 6.63 -18.23
C LEU A 69 -29.94 6.86 -19.74
N PRO A 70 -29.81 8.10 -20.26
CA PRO A 70 -29.98 8.36 -21.68
C PRO A 70 -29.03 7.50 -22.52
N ASN A 71 -29.56 6.85 -23.55
CA ASN A 71 -28.84 5.91 -24.42
C ASN A 71 -28.28 4.66 -23.69
N GLY A 72 -28.78 4.35 -22.48
CA GLY A 72 -28.45 3.12 -21.78
C GLY A 72 -29.36 1.97 -22.21
N GLU A 73 -28.77 0.86 -22.63
CA GLU A 73 -29.48 -0.41 -22.85
C GLU A 73 -29.66 -1.11 -21.49
N ALA A 74 -30.89 -1.35 -21.05
CA ALA A 74 -31.15 -2.02 -19.79
C ALA A 74 -30.56 -3.43 -19.77
N HIS A 75 -29.91 -3.80 -18.66
CA HIS A 75 -29.24 -5.07 -18.49
C HIS A 75 -29.26 -5.55 -17.03
N THR A 76 -29.29 -6.86 -16.83
CA THR A 76 -29.16 -7.47 -15.50
C THR A 76 -27.76 -8.06 -15.37
N PHE A 77 -27.02 -7.61 -14.37
CA PHE A 77 -25.68 -8.08 -14.05
C PHE A 77 -25.75 -9.16 -12.97
N SER A 78 -24.97 -10.23 -13.12
CA SER A 78 -24.90 -11.35 -12.18
C SER A 78 -23.55 -11.38 -11.46
N ALA A 79 -23.53 -11.57 -10.15
CA ALA A 79 -22.31 -11.65 -9.36
C ALA A 79 -21.35 -12.75 -9.84
N GLN A 80 -21.89 -13.82 -10.42
CA GLN A 80 -21.12 -14.95 -10.94
C GLN A 80 -20.33 -14.57 -12.21
N GLU A 81 -21.00 -13.94 -13.17
CA GLU A 81 -20.40 -13.56 -14.47
C GLU A 81 -19.67 -12.22 -14.39
N ASP A 82 -20.23 -11.30 -13.61
CA ASP A 82 -19.85 -9.90 -13.49
C ASP A 82 -19.04 -9.58 -12.25
N TRP A 83 -18.35 -10.56 -11.66
CA TRP A 83 -17.60 -10.44 -10.40
C TRP A 83 -16.74 -9.17 -10.31
N SER A 84 -16.12 -8.75 -11.41
CA SER A 84 -15.27 -7.56 -11.40
C SER A 84 -16.06 -6.27 -11.14
N LEU A 85 -17.31 -6.19 -11.59
CA LEU A 85 -18.22 -5.07 -11.30
C LEU A 85 -18.65 -5.10 -9.85
N PHE A 86 -19.01 -6.26 -9.30
CA PHE A 86 -19.36 -6.43 -7.89
C PHE A 86 -18.20 -6.05 -6.95
N GLN A 87 -16.95 -6.38 -7.31
CA GLN A 87 -15.76 -5.87 -6.58
C GLN A 87 -15.72 -4.33 -6.55
N ARG A 88 -16.05 -3.68 -7.67
CA ARG A 88 -16.03 -2.22 -7.76
C ARG A 88 -17.21 -1.58 -7.02
N ILE A 89 -18.38 -2.22 -7.06
CA ILE A 89 -19.55 -1.82 -6.28
C ILE A 89 -19.25 -1.91 -4.77
N LEU A 90 -18.60 -2.98 -4.33
CA LEU A 90 -18.15 -3.14 -2.94
C LEU A 90 -17.19 -2.00 -2.52
N GLU A 91 -16.21 -1.68 -3.35
CA GLU A 91 -15.31 -0.56 -3.10
C GLU A 91 -16.05 0.77 -2.96
N GLU A 92 -17.04 1.03 -3.81
CA GLU A 92 -17.80 2.27 -3.78
C GLU A 92 -18.74 2.35 -2.56
N GLY A 93 -19.37 1.24 -2.19
CA GLY A 93 -20.16 1.15 -0.96
C GLY A 93 -19.31 1.42 0.28
N ILE A 94 -18.14 0.78 0.40
CA ILE A 94 -17.22 1.02 1.51
C ILE A 94 -16.74 2.48 1.53
N ARG A 95 -16.40 3.05 0.36
CA ARG A 95 -16.02 4.47 0.27
C ARG A 95 -17.12 5.38 0.79
N SER A 96 -18.34 5.20 0.29
CA SER A 96 -19.51 6.01 0.63
C SER A 96 -19.84 5.89 2.12
N PHE A 97 -19.78 4.67 2.66
CA PHE A 97 -19.94 4.41 4.09
C PHE A 97 -18.91 5.16 4.93
N LEU A 98 -17.62 5.09 4.57
CA LEU A 98 -16.56 5.76 5.32
C LEU A 98 -16.71 7.29 5.26
N GLN A 99 -17.06 7.84 4.10
CA GLN A 99 -17.26 9.28 3.93
C GLN A 99 -18.47 9.80 4.73
N ALA A 100 -19.57 9.04 4.75
CA ALA A 100 -20.79 9.44 5.44
C ALA A 100 -20.67 9.34 6.97
N ASN A 101 -20.01 8.31 7.49
CA ASN A 101 -19.98 8.03 8.93
C ASN A 101 -18.73 8.56 9.63
N TYR A 102 -17.64 8.80 8.89
CA TYR A 102 -16.36 9.23 9.46
C TYR A 102 -15.80 10.43 8.67
N PRO A 103 -16.45 11.61 8.75
CA PRO A 103 -16.06 12.79 7.97
C PRO A 103 -14.65 13.33 8.29
N SER A 104 -14.08 12.93 9.44
CA SER A 104 -12.70 13.26 9.82
C SER A 104 -11.65 12.43 9.06
N LEU A 105 -12.05 11.32 8.41
CA LEU A 105 -11.15 10.50 7.60
C LEU A 105 -10.96 11.12 6.21
N ILE A 106 -9.71 11.14 5.76
CA ILE A 106 -9.40 11.55 4.39
C ILE A 106 -9.61 10.33 3.48
N VAL A 107 -10.77 10.30 2.82
CA VAL A 107 -11.14 9.27 1.84
C VAL A 107 -11.37 9.94 0.48
N PRO A 108 -10.63 9.57 -0.58
CA PRO A 108 -10.81 10.13 -1.91
C PRO A 108 -12.23 9.93 -2.44
N LYS A 109 -12.76 10.91 -3.16
CA LYS A 109 -14.07 10.81 -3.83
C LYS A 109 -14.11 9.75 -4.94
N TYR A 110 -12.98 9.46 -5.57
CA TYR A 110 -12.89 8.51 -6.68
C TYR A 110 -11.59 7.69 -6.64
N GLY A 111 -11.51 6.65 -7.47
CA GLY A 111 -10.31 5.83 -7.62
C GLY A 111 -10.16 4.74 -6.54
N PRO A 112 -8.94 4.36 -6.14
CA PRO A 112 -8.73 3.36 -5.10
C PRO A 112 -9.30 3.81 -3.74
N VAL A 113 -9.86 2.88 -2.96
CA VAL A 113 -10.30 3.18 -1.60
C VAL A 113 -9.08 3.14 -0.69
N TRP A 114 -8.70 4.30 -0.18
CA TRP A 114 -7.72 4.39 0.88
C TRP A 114 -8.18 5.44 1.89
N MET A 115 -7.76 5.26 3.13
CA MET A 115 -8.00 6.22 4.19
C MET A 115 -6.75 6.45 4.99
N LYS A 116 -6.62 7.67 5.48
CA LYS A 116 -5.53 8.07 6.35
C LYS A 116 -6.11 8.56 7.68
N VAL A 117 -5.64 7.96 8.76
CA VAL A 117 -6.08 8.30 10.12
C VAL A 117 -5.09 9.31 10.70
N LYS A 118 -5.48 10.60 10.67
CA LYS A 118 -4.69 11.72 11.25
C LYS A 118 -5.10 12.00 12.70
N GLY A 119 -4.31 12.80 13.38
CA GLY A 119 -4.53 13.21 14.78
C GLY A 119 -3.35 12.82 15.68
N GLU A 120 -3.20 13.51 16.80
CA GLU A 120 -2.04 13.33 17.69
C GLU A 120 -1.96 11.92 18.27
N THR A 121 -3.11 11.33 18.61
CA THR A 121 -3.23 9.95 19.12
C THR A 121 -2.92 8.88 18.07
N HIS A 122 -2.72 9.28 16.81
CA HIS A 122 -2.54 8.40 15.67
C HIS A 122 -1.23 8.64 14.92
N ASP A 123 -0.42 9.58 15.41
CA ASP A 123 0.91 9.88 14.91
C ASP A 123 1.96 8.99 15.58
N LEU A 124 2.60 8.15 14.77
CA LEU A 124 3.61 7.21 15.26
C LEU A 124 4.90 7.93 15.68
N ILE A 125 5.19 9.14 15.15
CA ILE A 125 6.33 9.94 15.63
C ILE A 125 6.07 10.36 17.07
N ARG A 126 4.88 10.86 17.37
CA ARG A 126 4.50 11.24 18.74
C ARG A 126 4.54 10.04 19.69
N ALA A 127 4.04 8.88 19.26
CA ALA A 127 4.10 7.65 20.04
C ALA A 127 5.56 7.23 20.32
N ALA A 128 6.41 7.21 19.29
CA ALA A 128 7.82 6.84 19.40
C ALA A 128 8.61 7.80 20.32
N LEU A 129 8.26 9.08 20.28
CA LEU A 129 8.96 10.14 21.00
C LEU A 129 8.26 10.57 22.29
N ALA A 130 7.25 9.83 22.76
CA ALA A 130 6.51 10.17 23.98
C ALA A 130 7.44 10.31 25.21
N LYS A 131 8.50 9.50 25.28
CA LYS A 131 9.54 9.54 26.32
C LYS A 131 10.70 10.51 26.01
N HIS A 132 10.70 11.13 24.83
CA HIS A 132 11.76 12.00 24.32
C HIS A 132 11.23 13.42 24.06
N ARG A 133 10.74 14.10 25.12
CA ARG A 133 10.07 15.42 25.00
C ARG A 133 10.87 16.47 24.23
N HIS A 134 12.19 16.52 24.42
CA HIS A 134 13.07 17.42 23.66
C HIS A 134 13.13 17.06 22.17
N ALA A 135 13.19 15.78 21.82
CA ALA A 135 13.16 15.36 20.42
C ALA A 135 11.79 15.66 19.79
N LEU A 136 10.71 15.45 20.53
CA LEU A 136 9.36 15.73 20.07
C LEU A 136 9.14 17.22 19.79
N SER A 137 9.66 18.13 20.63
CA SER A 137 9.52 19.57 20.40
C SER A 137 10.29 20.04 19.16
N LYS A 138 11.43 19.41 18.85
CA LYS A 138 12.27 19.76 17.69
C LYS A 138 11.84 19.07 16.39
N LEU A 139 11.29 17.87 16.47
CA LEU A 139 10.86 17.05 15.33
C LEU A 139 9.35 17.02 15.15
N GLY A 140 8.62 17.93 15.79
CA GLY A 140 7.15 17.97 15.76
C GLY A 140 6.53 18.22 14.39
N PHE A 141 7.34 18.59 13.39
CA PHE A 141 6.94 18.72 11.98
C PHE A 141 7.01 17.38 11.21
N LEU A 142 7.64 16.35 11.77
CA LEU A 142 7.64 15.00 11.21
C LEU A 142 6.41 14.26 11.70
N HIS A 143 5.71 13.61 10.79
CA HIS A 143 4.57 12.77 11.13
C HIS A 143 4.58 11.47 10.36
N ILE A 144 4.16 10.40 11.04
CA ILE A 144 3.89 9.12 10.38
C ILE A 144 2.51 8.68 10.79
N TYR A 145 1.60 8.64 9.82
CA TYR A 145 0.22 8.24 10.03
C TYR A 145 -0.05 6.86 9.45
N ARG A 146 -1.06 6.20 10.00
CA ARG A 146 -1.58 4.94 9.46
C ARG A 146 -2.37 5.20 8.19
N LYS A 147 -2.14 4.36 7.19
CA LYS A 147 -2.84 4.38 5.91
C LYS A 147 -3.40 2.99 5.63
N TYR A 148 -4.71 2.93 5.44
CA TYR A 148 -5.41 1.72 5.05
C TYR A 148 -5.73 1.82 3.57
N ARG A 149 -5.53 0.73 2.84
CA ARG A 149 -5.99 0.55 1.48
C ARG A 149 -6.95 -0.62 1.47
N ILE A 150 -8.11 -0.42 0.86
CA ILE A 150 -9.17 -1.39 0.74
C ILE A 150 -9.36 -1.68 -0.74
N VAL A 151 -9.40 -2.96 -1.09
CA VAL A 151 -9.59 -3.42 -2.47
C VAL A 151 -10.69 -4.47 -2.48
N GLY A 152 -11.69 -4.29 -3.34
CA GLY A 152 -12.71 -5.29 -3.56
C GLY A 152 -12.09 -6.49 -4.28
N SER A 153 -12.25 -7.68 -3.72
CA SER A 153 -11.69 -8.91 -4.28
C SER A 153 -12.72 -10.04 -4.26
N HIS A 154 -12.40 -11.14 -4.93
CA HIS A 154 -13.14 -12.38 -4.86
C HIS A 154 -12.17 -13.56 -4.80
N LEU A 155 -12.64 -14.68 -4.26
CA LEU A 155 -11.99 -15.97 -4.28
C LEU A 155 -12.90 -16.98 -4.96
N ARG A 156 -12.31 -17.84 -5.79
CA ARG A 156 -12.99 -18.97 -6.44
C ARG A 156 -11.98 -20.08 -6.64
N MET A 157 -12.40 -21.33 -6.44
CA MET A 157 -11.53 -22.49 -6.64
C MET A 157 -11.53 -22.90 -8.11
N ASN A 158 -12.71 -23.01 -8.71
CA ASN A 158 -12.90 -23.25 -10.13
C ASN A 158 -13.71 -22.13 -10.80
N SER A 159 -13.75 -22.12 -12.13
CA SER A 159 -14.55 -21.15 -12.88
C SER A 159 -16.07 -21.37 -12.78
N GLN A 160 -16.51 -22.54 -12.31
CA GLN A 160 -17.92 -22.88 -12.13
C GLN A 160 -18.44 -22.64 -10.70
N ASP A 161 -17.53 -22.44 -9.74
CA ASP A 161 -17.91 -22.16 -8.35
C ASP A 161 -18.36 -20.71 -8.21
N ASP A 162 -19.34 -20.47 -7.32
CA ASP A 162 -19.76 -19.12 -7.00
C ASP A 162 -18.62 -18.34 -6.33
N PRO A 163 -18.35 -17.10 -6.78
CA PRO A 163 -17.29 -16.29 -6.21
C PRO A 163 -17.64 -15.88 -4.77
N THR A 164 -16.73 -16.16 -3.83
CA THR A 164 -16.78 -15.56 -2.50
C THR A 164 -16.17 -14.18 -2.57
N PHE A 165 -16.96 -13.14 -2.33
CA PHE A 165 -16.47 -11.76 -2.34
C PHE A 165 -15.89 -11.35 -0.99
N GLY A 166 -15.00 -10.36 -1.04
CA GLY A 166 -14.46 -9.78 0.17
C GLY A 166 -13.68 -8.50 -0.06
N ALA A 167 -13.38 -7.82 1.04
CA ALA A 167 -12.52 -6.65 1.05
C ALA A 167 -11.11 -7.05 1.52
N LEU A 168 -10.11 -6.84 0.67
CA LEU A 168 -8.70 -6.96 1.05
C LEU A 168 -8.25 -5.69 1.73
N ILE A 169 -7.75 -5.82 2.96
CA ILE A 169 -7.29 -4.68 3.77
C ILE A 169 -5.77 -4.72 3.86
N LYS A 170 -5.12 -3.67 3.33
CA LYS A 170 -3.68 -3.48 3.46
C LYS A 170 -3.39 -2.28 4.35
N ILE A 171 -2.59 -2.50 5.38
CA ILE A 171 -2.11 -1.46 6.29
C ILE A 171 -0.72 -1.03 5.85
N SER A 172 -0.47 0.27 5.88
CA SER A 172 0.79 0.90 5.50
C SER A 172 0.97 2.20 6.29
N THR A 173 2.11 2.85 6.12
CA THR A 173 2.40 4.16 6.72
C THR A 173 2.40 5.27 5.66
N SER A 174 1.99 6.47 6.08
CA SER A 174 2.07 7.71 5.32
C SER A 174 2.98 8.66 6.09
N TRP A 175 4.17 8.86 5.54
CA TRP A 175 5.20 9.73 6.07
C TRP A 175 4.94 11.17 5.60
N GLN A 176 5.20 12.14 6.47
CA GLN A 176 5.02 13.56 6.19
C GLN A 176 6.12 14.39 6.83
N ILE A 177 6.53 15.41 6.10
CA ILE A 177 7.37 16.51 6.57
C ILE A 177 6.51 17.77 6.39
N ASN A 178 5.97 18.29 7.50
CA ASN A 178 5.08 19.45 7.54
C ASN A 178 5.87 20.70 7.92
N SER A 179 6.93 20.98 7.17
CA SER A 179 7.74 22.18 7.33
C SER A 179 8.17 22.68 5.96
N SER A 180 8.11 23.99 5.73
CA SER A 180 8.52 24.58 4.46
C SER A 180 10.02 24.43 4.25
N ILE A 181 10.51 24.55 3.01
CA ILE A 181 11.96 24.52 2.75
C ILE A 181 12.67 25.64 3.54
N THR A 182 12.06 26.82 3.63
CA THR A 182 12.58 27.95 4.43
C THR A 182 12.80 27.56 5.89
N GLU A 183 11.80 26.94 6.51
CA GLU A 183 11.87 26.50 7.90
C GLU A 183 12.89 25.37 8.10
N LEU A 184 12.99 24.43 7.15
CA LEU A 184 13.98 23.35 7.21
C LEU A 184 15.40 23.92 7.21
N ILE A 185 15.70 24.88 6.33
CA ILE A 185 16.99 25.57 6.27
C ILE A 185 17.25 26.32 7.58
N ALA A 186 16.26 27.05 8.10
CA ALA A 186 16.38 27.77 9.37
C ALA A 186 16.67 26.83 10.56
N ASN A 187 16.28 25.56 10.46
CA ASN A 187 16.61 24.51 11.44
C ASN A 187 17.93 23.77 11.13
N GLY A 188 18.74 24.27 10.19
CA GLY A 188 20.04 23.70 9.84
C GLY A 188 19.96 22.44 8.96
N ILE A 189 18.82 22.18 8.32
CA ILE A 189 18.65 21.06 7.39
C ILE A 189 19.00 21.55 6.00
N ASP A 190 20.03 20.95 5.39
CA ASP A 190 20.36 21.19 3.98
C ASP A 190 19.34 20.48 3.07
N PRO A 191 18.56 21.19 2.23
CA PRO A 191 17.58 20.57 1.36
C PRO A 191 18.16 20.22 -0.03
N VAL A 192 19.43 20.54 -0.33
CA VAL A 192 20.05 20.25 -1.63
C VAL A 192 20.06 18.73 -1.89
N GLY A 193 19.74 18.36 -3.13
CA GLY A 193 19.60 16.98 -3.59
C GLY A 193 18.27 16.31 -3.25
N CYS A 194 17.37 16.98 -2.51
CA CYS A 194 16.07 16.42 -2.16
C CYS A 194 15.01 16.73 -3.23
N TYR A 195 14.17 15.75 -3.56
CA TYR A 195 12.94 15.99 -4.31
C TYR A 195 11.91 16.75 -3.47
N ILE A 196 11.13 17.61 -4.12
CA ILE A 196 10.14 18.46 -3.45
C ILE A 196 8.71 18.17 -3.87
N VAL A 197 7.79 18.45 -2.95
CA VAL A 197 6.34 18.31 -3.11
C VAL A 197 5.65 19.55 -2.56
N PRO A 198 4.46 19.95 -3.06
CA PRO A 198 3.79 21.12 -2.52
C PRO A 198 3.34 20.89 -1.07
N LEU A 199 3.51 21.91 -0.22
CA LEU A 199 3.22 21.84 1.21
C LEU A 199 1.73 21.59 1.48
N ASN A 200 0.84 22.22 0.71
CA ASN A 200 -0.62 22.13 0.89
C ASN A 200 -1.24 20.84 0.31
N THR A 201 -0.60 20.17 -0.66
CA THR A 201 -1.12 18.92 -1.23
C THR A 201 -1.01 17.75 -0.25
N GLN A 202 -0.25 17.90 0.83
CA GLN A 202 -0.22 16.96 1.96
C GLN A 202 -1.56 16.82 2.71
N GLN A 203 -2.53 17.71 2.43
CA GLN A 203 -3.84 17.73 3.05
C GLN A 203 -4.98 17.28 2.13
N GLN A 204 -4.84 17.42 0.81
CA GLN A 204 -5.89 17.08 -0.14
C GLN A 204 -5.77 15.62 -0.59
N GLY A 205 -6.88 14.86 -0.49
CA GLY A 205 -6.96 13.42 -0.75
C GLY A 205 -6.76 12.98 -2.20
N GLY A 206 -5.90 13.66 -2.96
CA GLY A 206 -5.53 13.32 -4.33
C GLY A 206 -4.60 12.11 -4.43
N ILE A 207 -4.57 11.50 -5.62
CA ILE A 207 -3.70 10.36 -5.92
C ILE A 207 -2.28 10.88 -6.18
N GLY A 208 -1.44 10.78 -5.14
CA GLY A 208 0.02 10.95 -5.22
C GLY A 208 0.53 12.35 -4.91
N TYR A 209 1.66 12.41 -4.20
CA TYR A 209 2.50 13.60 -4.19
C TYR A 209 3.17 13.67 -5.56
N LYS A 210 2.76 14.61 -6.41
CA LYS A 210 3.51 14.85 -7.64
C LYS A 210 4.78 15.59 -7.25
N THR A 211 5.89 14.88 -7.26
CA THR A 211 7.22 15.49 -7.16
C THR A 211 7.33 16.55 -8.25
N VAL A 212 7.80 17.74 -7.87
CA VAL A 212 7.90 18.90 -8.77
C VAL A 212 9.28 18.99 -9.42
N GLY A 213 10.31 18.58 -8.69
CA GLY A 213 11.69 18.48 -9.13
C GLY A 213 12.61 18.19 -7.94
N CYS A 214 13.92 18.17 -8.18
CA CYS A 214 14.97 17.99 -7.19
C CYS A 214 15.75 19.28 -6.98
N ILE A 215 16.01 19.66 -5.73
CA ILE A 215 16.70 20.92 -5.40
C ILE A 215 18.17 20.82 -5.81
N ARG A 216 18.61 21.71 -6.70
CA ARG A 216 20.02 21.89 -7.04
C ARG A 216 20.68 22.98 -6.20
N GLU A 217 19.97 24.08 -5.99
CA GLU A 217 20.50 25.27 -5.33
C GLU A 217 19.38 26.03 -4.62
N VAL A 218 19.74 26.69 -3.52
CA VAL A 218 18.85 27.53 -2.71
C VAL A 218 19.36 28.97 -2.78
N ASN A 219 18.51 29.88 -3.28
CA ASN A 219 18.81 31.30 -3.45
C ASN A 219 17.76 32.14 -2.72
N GLY A 220 17.99 32.40 -1.43
CA GLY A 220 17.05 33.11 -0.56
C GLY A 220 15.69 32.41 -0.50
N ASP A 221 14.63 33.11 -0.93
CA ASP A 221 13.25 32.60 -0.93
C ASP A 221 12.89 31.73 -2.15
N SER A 222 13.88 31.44 -3.00
CA SER A 222 13.70 30.63 -4.21
C SER A 222 14.64 29.43 -4.21
N VAL A 223 14.16 28.30 -4.72
CA VAL A 223 15.00 27.15 -5.04
C VAL A 223 15.03 26.91 -6.52
N ARG A 224 16.22 26.59 -7.03
CA ARG A 224 16.43 26.14 -8.40
C ARG A 224 16.37 24.62 -8.42
N LEU A 225 15.56 24.09 -9.32
CA LEU A 225 15.33 22.67 -9.47
C LEU A 225 16.10 22.09 -10.66
N VAL A 226 16.43 20.81 -10.56
CA VAL A 226 16.74 19.91 -11.68
C VAL A 226 15.65 18.84 -11.75
N ASP A 227 15.53 18.17 -12.89
CA ASP A 227 14.48 17.16 -13.11
C ASP A 227 13.07 17.72 -12.82
N PHE A 228 12.82 18.97 -13.22
CA PHE A 228 11.56 19.66 -12.97
C PHE A 228 10.55 19.41 -14.10
N ARG A 229 9.26 19.48 -13.76
CA ARG A 229 8.18 19.27 -14.74
C ARG A 229 7.68 20.55 -15.38
N GLU A 230 7.34 21.54 -14.56
CA GLU A 230 6.65 22.75 -15.01
C GLU A 230 7.55 23.99 -14.90
N SER A 231 8.19 24.18 -13.75
CA SER A 231 8.98 25.38 -13.46
C SER A 231 10.34 25.02 -12.86
N GLU A 232 11.41 25.64 -13.38
CA GLU A 232 12.77 25.49 -12.86
C GLU A 232 12.95 26.15 -11.48
N PHE A 233 12.20 27.21 -11.20
CA PHE A 233 12.29 27.97 -9.96
C PHE A 233 10.97 27.92 -9.21
N VAL A 234 11.03 27.66 -7.90
CA VAL A 234 9.85 27.69 -7.03
C VAL A 234 10.14 28.38 -5.70
N ASN A 235 9.09 28.90 -5.06
CA ASN A 235 9.20 29.61 -3.78
C ASN A 235 9.35 28.63 -2.60
N THR A 236 10.32 28.86 -1.72
CA THR A 236 10.64 27.96 -0.60
C THR A 236 9.50 27.77 0.42
N ASN A 237 8.58 28.73 0.55
CA ASN A 237 7.48 28.68 1.51
C ASN A 237 6.30 27.81 1.04
N GLN A 238 6.20 27.52 -0.26
CA GLN A 238 5.07 26.78 -0.83
C GLN A 238 5.33 25.27 -0.94
N TYR A 239 6.58 24.84 -0.73
CA TYR A 239 7.03 23.47 -0.94
C TYR A 239 7.76 22.93 0.30
N THR A 240 7.84 21.61 0.35
CA THR A 240 8.63 20.85 1.32
C THR A 240 9.34 19.72 0.60
N ILE A 241 10.34 19.11 1.24
CA ILE A 241 10.99 17.92 0.69
C ILE A 241 10.07 16.70 0.81
N GLU A 242 10.17 15.76 -0.12
CA GLU A 242 9.40 14.52 -0.05
C GLU A 242 9.74 13.74 1.24
N ALA A 243 8.74 13.13 1.85
CA ALA A 243 8.89 12.41 3.11
C ALA A 243 9.43 10.98 2.91
N SER A 244 10.53 10.84 2.18
CA SER A 244 11.25 9.58 2.04
C SER A 244 11.95 9.20 3.36
N LEU A 245 12.26 7.93 3.55
CA LEU A 245 13.02 7.48 4.73
C LEU A 245 14.39 8.17 4.80
N GLU A 246 15.02 8.40 3.65
CA GLU A 246 16.28 9.13 3.54
C GLU A 246 16.14 10.57 4.04
N ASN A 247 15.16 11.31 3.54
CA ASN A 247 14.92 12.70 3.94
C ASN A 247 14.52 12.82 5.41
N VAL A 248 13.72 11.89 5.93
CA VAL A 248 13.39 11.87 7.36
C VAL A 248 14.63 11.60 8.20
N ASN A 249 15.49 10.65 7.81
CA ASN A 249 16.77 10.45 8.50
C ASN A 249 17.66 11.69 8.38
N LYS A 250 17.67 12.39 7.24
CA LYS A 250 18.40 13.65 7.05
C LYS A 250 17.95 14.70 8.06
N CYS A 251 16.63 14.90 8.22
CA CYS A 251 16.05 15.81 9.21
C CYS A 251 16.43 15.40 10.65
N VAL A 252 16.28 14.12 10.99
CA VAL A 252 16.59 13.60 12.34
C VAL A 252 18.08 13.76 12.65
N ASN A 253 18.96 13.47 11.69
CA ASN A 253 20.40 13.59 11.84
C ASN A 253 20.84 15.05 12.06
N ALA A 254 20.33 15.97 11.25
CA ALA A 254 20.65 17.39 11.36
C ALA A 254 20.23 17.98 12.72
N ILE A 255 19.04 17.61 13.21
CA ILE A 255 18.48 18.18 14.43
C ILE A 255 19.01 17.49 15.70
N MET A 256 19.15 16.17 15.68
CA MET A 256 19.47 15.38 16.88
C MET A 256 20.95 15.02 17.02
N GLY A 257 21.75 15.19 15.97
CA GLY A 257 23.18 14.92 15.97
C GLY A 257 23.50 13.52 16.49
N SER A 258 24.21 13.44 17.63
CA SER A 258 24.63 12.18 18.26
C SER A 258 23.47 11.30 18.74
N GLN A 259 22.28 11.87 18.99
CA GLN A 259 21.09 11.11 19.43
C GLN A 259 20.28 10.53 18.25
N SER A 260 20.63 10.87 17.01
CA SER A 260 19.88 10.50 15.81
C SER A 260 19.64 9.00 15.67
N SER A 261 20.63 8.16 15.96
CA SER A 261 20.54 6.69 15.87
C SER A 261 19.48 6.13 16.83
N LYS A 262 19.46 6.65 18.07
CA LYS A 262 18.48 6.27 19.11
C LYS A 262 17.07 6.69 18.72
N ILE A 263 16.90 7.92 18.23
CA ILE A 263 15.61 8.45 17.80
C ILE A 263 15.08 7.68 16.58
N THR A 264 15.93 7.45 15.59
CA THR A 264 15.59 6.68 14.38
C THR A 264 15.17 5.25 14.74
N ARG A 265 15.89 4.62 15.68
CA ARG A 265 15.53 3.30 16.20
C ARG A 265 14.14 3.29 16.86
N ALA A 266 13.86 4.25 17.74
CA ALA A 266 12.55 4.35 18.38
C ALA A 266 11.40 4.52 17.35
N ILE A 267 11.61 5.35 16.32
CA ILE A 267 10.65 5.51 15.23
C ILE A 267 10.44 4.19 14.47
N ARG A 268 11.53 3.49 14.13
CA ARG A 268 11.46 2.19 13.44
C ARG A 268 10.75 1.12 14.28
N GLU A 269 11.00 1.08 15.58
CA GLU A 269 10.33 0.15 16.49
C GLU A 269 8.81 0.38 16.51
N GLU A 270 8.35 1.63 16.60
CA GLU A 270 6.89 1.90 16.54
C GLU A 270 6.27 1.64 15.17
N VAL A 271 6.98 1.93 14.08
CA VAL A 271 6.53 1.56 12.73
C VAL A 271 6.48 0.04 12.57
N SER A 272 7.44 -0.68 13.13
CA SER A 272 7.49 -2.15 13.08
C SER A 272 6.32 -2.78 13.82
N LYS A 273 5.99 -2.30 15.03
CA LYS A 273 4.82 -2.78 15.81
C LYS A 273 3.49 -2.62 15.08
N LEU A 274 3.41 -1.69 14.14
CA LEU A 274 2.22 -1.53 13.29
C LEU A 274 2.21 -2.51 12.11
N LEU A 275 3.39 -2.78 11.54
CA LEU A 275 3.54 -3.50 10.28
C LEU A 275 3.89 -4.98 10.45
N ASP A 276 4.19 -5.43 11.67
CA ASP A 276 4.29 -6.86 11.96
C ASP A 276 2.92 -7.57 11.85
N ALA A 277 2.94 -8.90 11.84
CA ALA A 277 1.75 -9.69 11.58
C ALA A 277 0.66 -9.48 12.64
N GLU A 278 1.04 -9.45 13.91
CA GLU A 278 0.11 -9.29 15.03
C GLU A 278 -0.49 -7.87 15.06
N GLY A 279 0.34 -6.85 14.88
CA GLY A 279 -0.09 -5.45 14.80
C GLY A 279 -1.01 -5.20 13.61
N GLN A 280 -0.76 -5.83 12.45
CA GLN A 280 -1.67 -5.75 11.32
C GLN A 280 -3.00 -6.44 11.62
N LEU A 281 -2.99 -7.67 12.16
CA LEU A 281 -4.20 -8.44 12.47
C LEU A 281 -5.12 -7.68 13.44
N GLN A 282 -4.58 -7.26 14.59
CA GLN A 282 -5.35 -6.51 15.60
C GLN A 282 -5.99 -5.23 15.05
N ARG A 283 -5.35 -4.60 14.06
CA ARG A 283 -5.86 -3.37 13.43
C ARG A 283 -6.89 -3.65 12.36
N ILE A 284 -6.77 -4.77 11.64
CA ILE A 284 -7.81 -5.23 10.73
C ILE A 284 -9.05 -5.59 11.55
N GLU A 285 -8.93 -6.35 12.64
CA GLU A 285 -10.05 -6.73 13.50
C GLU A 285 -10.83 -5.50 14.02
N LYS A 286 -10.13 -4.50 14.57
CA LYS A 286 -10.76 -3.23 14.99
C LYS A 286 -11.45 -2.49 13.84
N PHE A 287 -10.91 -2.59 12.63
CA PHE A 287 -11.53 -1.98 11.47
C PHE A 287 -12.75 -2.78 10.98
N VAL A 288 -12.74 -4.10 11.14
CA VAL A 288 -13.90 -4.96 10.87
C VAL A 288 -15.06 -4.61 11.80
N GLU A 289 -14.80 -4.38 13.10
CA GLU A 289 -15.83 -3.92 14.05
C GLU A 289 -16.54 -2.66 13.57
N VAL A 290 -15.78 -1.67 13.12
CA VAL A 290 -16.28 -0.41 12.53
C VAL A 290 -17.16 -0.66 11.29
N LEU A 291 -16.69 -1.48 10.35
CA LEU A 291 -17.46 -1.76 9.12
C LEU A 291 -18.72 -2.61 9.37
N ARG A 292 -18.81 -3.29 10.51
CA ARG A 292 -19.92 -4.19 10.86
C ARG A 292 -21.07 -3.52 11.60
N GLU A 293 -20.92 -2.25 12.01
CA GLU A 293 -21.96 -1.54 12.77
C GLU A 293 -23.32 -1.54 12.06
N LYS A 294 -23.34 -1.52 10.72
CA LYS A 294 -24.55 -1.60 9.90
C LYS A 294 -24.25 -2.13 8.50
N PRO A 295 -25.26 -2.69 7.79
CA PRO A 295 -25.11 -3.03 6.39
C PRO A 295 -24.66 -1.82 5.56
N ILE A 296 -23.77 -2.07 4.60
CA ILE A 296 -23.21 -1.05 3.73
C ILE A 296 -24.06 -0.98 2.46
N SER A 297 -24.73 0.16 2.23
CA SER A 297 -25.39 0.43 0.95
C SER A 297 -24.34 0.63 -0.13
N CYS A 298 -24.38 -0.21 -1.17
CA CYS A 298 -23.40 -0.20 -2.26
C CYS A 298 -23.97 0.28 -3.58
N ALA A 299 -25.25 -0.02 -3.85
CA ALA A 299 -26.00 0.43 -5.02
C ALA A 299 -27.51 0.40 -4.72
N HIS A 300 -28.33 0.86 -5.67
CA HIS A 300 -29.79 0.77 -5.55
C HIS A 300 -30.22 -0.69 -5.28
N ASN A 301 -30.98 -0.90 -4.19
CA ASN A 301 -31.40 -2.21 -3.69
C ASN A 301 -30.28 -3.22 -3.45
N LEU A 302 -29.03 -2.77 -3.28
CA LEU A 302 -27.90 -3.64 -2.99
C LEU A 302 -27.16 -3.16 -1.75
N THR A 303 -27.31 -3.94 -0.69
CA THR A 303 -26.51 -3.83 0.53
C THR A 303 -25.52 -4.97 0.64
N VAL A 304 -24.44 -4.71 1.39
CA VAL A 304 -23.42 -5.68 1.75
C VAL A 304 -23.36 -5.82 3.27
N THR A 305 -23.34 -7.06 3.74
CA THR A 305 -23.01 -7.39 5.13
C THR A 305 -21.57 -7.89 5.20
N ILE A 306 -20.82 -7.32 6.13
CA ILE A 306 -19.43 -7.70 6.40
C ILE A 306 -19.40 -8.94 7.30
N GLY A 307 -18.63 -9.96 6.90
CA GLY A 307 -18.41 -11.19 7.65
C GLY A 307 -17.81 -10.94 9.03
N ARG A 308 -18.08 -11.84 9.99
CA ARG A 308 -17.69 -11.62 11.39
C ARG A 308 -16.20 -11.71 11.61
N GLU A 309 -15.57 -12.65 10.93
CA GLU A 309 -14.17 -12.98 11.07
C GLU A 309 -13.45 -12.74 9.75
N ILE A 310 -12.17 -12.45 9.88
CA ILE A 310 -11.22 -12.47 8.78
C ILE A 310 -11.12 -13.92 8.28
N LEU A 311 -10.97 -14.11 6.97
CA LEU A 311 -10.95 -15.45 6.38
C LEU A 311 -9.74 -16.25 6.88
N LYS A 312 -10.00 -17.38 7.57
CA LYS A 312 -8.99 -18.37 7.96
C LYS A 312 -9.19 -19.64 7.17
N THR A 313 -8.14 -20.16 6.57
CA THR A 313 -8.17 -21.30 5.63
C THR A 313 -8.49 -22.67 6.24
N ASP A 314 -8.67 -22.76 7.56
CA ASP A 314 -9.06 -23.96 8.29
C ASP A 314 -10.57 -24.08 8.53
N HIS A 315 -11.38 -23.08 8.19
CA HIS A 315 -12.84 -23.21 8.24
C HIS A 315 -13.36 -24.11 7.11
N GLU A 316 -14.42 -24.85 7.39
CA GLU A 316 -15.15 -25.62 6.38
C GLU A 316 -15.75 -24.65 5.33
N GLN A 317 -15.74 -25.05 4.05
CA GLN A 317 -16.34 -24.32 2.91
C GLN A 317 -15.63 -23.03 2.45
N ILE A 318 -14.31 -23.04 2.34
CA ILE A 318 -13.55 -21.91 1.76
C ILE A 318 -13.15 -22.23 0.33
N PRO A 319 -13.30 -21.29 -0.63
CA PRO A 319 -12.90 -21.49 -2.02
C PRO A 319 -11.38 -21.37 -2.22
N CYS A 320 -10.57 -21.93 -1.33
CA CYS A 320 -9.12 -21.98 -1.49
C CYS A 320 -8.53 -23.26 -0.88
N ALA A 321 -7.47 -23.78 -1.53
CA ALA A 321 -6.68 -24.90 -1.03
C ALA A 321 -5.32 -24.40 -0.53
N VAL A 322 -4.91 -24.86 0.65
CA VAL A 322 -3.56 -24.63 1.18
C VAL A 322 -2.72 -25.88 0.92
N LEU A 323 -1.67 -25.74 0.12
CA LEU A 323 -0.71 -26.81 -0.16
C LEU A 323 0.61 -26.46 0.53
N LEU A 324 0.99 -27.27 1.52
CA LEU A 324 2.33 -27.17 2.10
C LEU A 324 3.32 -27.86 1.16
N LEU A 325 4.24 -27.08 0.61
CA LEU A 325 5.35 -27.61 -0.18
C LEU A 325 6.52 -27.98 0.74
N GLU A 326 7.24 -29.05 0.40
CA GLU A 326 8.50 -29.35 1.09
C GLU A 326 9.48 -28.18 0.90
N PRO A 327 10.29 -27.82 1.93
CA PRO A 327 11.34 -26.84 1.77
C PRO A 327 12.26 -27.19 0.60
N PRO A 328 12.71 -26.21 -0.20
CA PRO A 328 13.60 -26.47 -1.32
C PRO A 328 14.90 -27.10 -0.80
N LYS A 329 15.39 -28.12 -1.51
CA LYS A 329 16.63 -28.82 -1.19
C LYS A 329 17.68 -28.47 -2.25
N TYR A 330 18.93 -28.33 -1.83
CA TYR A 330 20.04 -27.97 -2.70
C TYR A 330 20.78 -29.21 -3.19
N VAL A 331 21.11 -29.26 -4.48
CA VAL A 331 21.95 -30.31 -5.05
C VAL A 331 23.29 -29.69 -5.41
N LEU A 332 24.35 -30.11 -4.71
CA LEU A 332 25.71 -29.63 -4.92
C LEU A 332 26.61 -30.65 -5.62
N LYS A 333 26.12 -31.84 -5.97
CA LYS A 333 26.80 -32.78 -6.87
C LYS A 333 25.76 -33.60 -7.62
N SER A 334 26.03 -33.93 -8.89
CA SER A 334 25.12 -34.65 -9.79
C SER A 334 24.56 -35.98 -9.23
N ARG A 335 25.26 -36.61 -8.26
CA ARG A 335 24.87 -37.91 -7.67
C ARG A 335 24.58 -37.87 -6.17
N ASN A 336 24.70 -36.70 -5.53
CA ASN A 336 24.47 -36.59 -4.10
C ASN A 336 22.99 -36.38 -3.79
N ARG A 337 22.58 -36.85 -2.60
CA ARG A 337 21.25 -36.55 -2.09
C ARG A 337 21.08 -35.03 -1.90
N PRO A 338 19.89 -34.47 -2.21
CA PRO A 338 19.59 -33.08 -1.93
C PRO A 338 19.75 -32.73 -0.44
N ILE A 339 20.28 -31.55 -0.16
CA ILE A 339 20.60 -31.06 1.18
C ILE A 339 19.50 -30.09 1.62
N ALA A 340 18.93 -30.31 2.81
CA ALA A 340 17.84 -29.49 3.37
C ALA A 340 18.33 -28.34 4.29
N GLY A 341 19.64 -28.21 4.51
CA GLY A 341 20.24 -27.23 5.42
C GLY A 341 20.67 -25.92 4.74
N PRO A 342 21.28 -24.99 5.51
CA PRO A 342 21.78 -23.73 4.98
C PRO A 342 22.78 -23.95 3.83
N ILE A 343 22.52 -23.29 2.69
CA ILE A 343 23.37 -23.41 1.50
C ILE A 343 24.81 -22.98 1.77
N SER A 344 25.04 -22.01 2.66
CA SER A 344 26.39 -21.56 3.03
C SER A 344 27.23 -22.67 3.66
N SER A 345 26.67 -23.40 4.63
CA SER A 345 27.33 -24.54 5.26
C SER A 345 27.54 -25.70 4.28
N ALA A 346 26.58 -25.91 3.38
CA ALA A 346 26.68 -26.93 2.35
C ALA A 346 27.78 -26.60 1.32
N LEU A 347 27.87 -25.34 0.86
CA LEU A 347 28.93 -24.87 -0.03
C LEU A 347 30.31 -24.92 0.64
N ALA A 348 30.42 -24.51 1.90
CA ALA A 348 31.68 -24.53 2.63
C ALA A 348 32.24 -25.96 2.82
N SER A 349 31.36 -26.95 2.96
CA SER A 349 31.76 -28.36 3.17
C SER A 349 31.92 -29.16 1.88
N GLN A 350 31.11 -28.90 0.86
CA GLN A 350 31.05 -29.73 -0.35
C GLN A 350 31.55 -29.04 -1.63
N GLY A 351 31.77 -27.73 -1.58
CA GLY A 351 32.09 -26.91 -2.75
C GLY A 351 30.87 -26.63 -3.65
N PRO A 352 31.05 -25.84 -4.71
CA PRO A 352 30.00 -25.58 -5.69
C PRO A 352 29.70 -26.82 -6.55
N TYR A 353 28.52 -26.82 -7.19
CA TYR A 353 28.05 -27.96 -7.99
C TYR A 353 29.00 -28.40 -9.10
N ASP A 354 29.63 -27.42 -9.74
CA ASP A 354 30.48 -27.59 -10.90
C ASP A 354 31.96 -27.70 -10.54
N GLN A 355 32.33 -27.82 -9.26
CA GLN A 355 33.72 -27.85 -8.78
C GLN A 355 34.60 -28.81 -9.60
N ASP A 356 34.10 -30.02 -9.90
CA ASP A 356 34.84 -31.06 -10.61
C ASP A 356 34.95 -30.79 -12.13
N SER A 357 34.10 -29.91 -12.67
CA SER A 357 34.02 -29.56 -14.10
C SER A 357 34.46 -28.11 -14.40
N PHE A 358 34.85 -27.36 -13.37
CA PHE A 358 35.15 -25.94 -13.49
C PHE A 358 36.47 -25.72 -14.22
N LYS A 359 36.41 -25.17 -15.44
CA LYS A 359 37.56 -25.14 -16.36
C LYS A 359 38.68 -24.16 -15.96
N LYS A 360 38.39 -23.12 -15.17
CA LYS A 360 39.32 -22.03 -14.89
C LYS A 360 39.68 -21.95 -13.40
N THR A 361 40.49 -22.91 -12.95
CA THR A 361 40.90 -23.02 -11.53
C THR A 361 41.82 -21.90 -11.05
N THR A 362 42.48 -21.18 -11.97
CA THR A 362 43.32 -20.01 -11.67
C THR A 362 42.79 -18.76 -12.39
N PRO A 363 41.71 -18.12 -11.88
CA PRO A 363 41.19 -16.91 -12.48
C PRO A 363 42.13 -15.72 -12.22
N HIS A 364 42.51 -15.02 -13.29
CA HIS A 364 43.10 -13.68 -13.16
C HIS A 364 41.97 -12.67 -13.00
N ILE A 365 41.91 -12.01 -11.84
CA ILE A 365 40.88 -11.02 -11.52
C ILE A 365 41.55 -9.65 -11.50
N ALA A 366 41.13 -8.78 -12.42
CA ALA A 366 41.57 -7.38 -12.41
C ALA A 366 40.84 -6.63 -11.29
N VAL A 367 41.59 -6.11 -10.34
CA VAL A 367 41.05 -5.30 -9.23
C VAL A 367 41.34 -3.82 -9.52
N ILE A 368 40.28 -3.05 -9.75
CA ILE A 368 40.37 -1.61 -9.97
C ILE A 368 39.91 -0.92 -8.69
N THR A 369 40.82 -0.23 -8.02
CA THR A 369 40.54 0.49 -6.78
C THR A 369 41.20 1.87 -6.78
N PRO A 370 40.58 2.91 -6.21
CA PRO A 370 41.25 4.18 -5.97
C PRO A 370 42.51 3.97 -5.13
N LYS A 371 43.62 4.63 -5.50
CA LYS A 371 44.93 4.48 -4.84
C LYS A 371 44.87 4.62 -3.30
N GLN A 372 43.99 5.49 -2.81
CA GLN A 372 43.78 5.75 -1.37
C GLN A 372 43.19 4.56 -0.58
N HIS A 373 42.67 3.52 -1.25
CA HIS A 373 42.07 2.35 -0.62
C HIS A 373 42.90 1.07 -0.79
N LEU A 374 44.12 1.16 -1.36
CA LEU A 374 44.97 0.00 -1.63
C LEU A 374 45.13 -0.92 -0.41
N GLY A 375 45.59 -0.37 0.72
CA GLY A 375 45.82 -1.16 1.93
C GLY A 375 44.57 -1.75 2.60
N ARG A 376 43.36 -1.27 2.27
CA ARG A 376 42.10 -1.90 2.70
C ARG A 376 41.61 -2.98 1.74
N VAL A 377 41.98 -2.88 0.46
CA VAL A 377 41.63 -3.88 -0.57
C VAL A 377 42.58 -5.08 -0.51
N ASP A 378 43.81 -4.87 -0.04
CA ASP A 378 44.79 -5.95 0.15
C ASP A 378 44.52 -6.82 1.40
N GLN A 379 43.71 -6.33 2.35
CA GLN A 379 43.28 -7.04 3.57
C GLN A 379 42.00 -7.82 3.32
#